data_AF-A0A6V7M4V6-F1
#
_entry.id   AF-A0A6V7M4V6-F1
#
_cell.length_a   1.000
_cell.length_b   1.000
_cell.length_c   1.000
_cell.angle_alpha   90.00
_cell.angle_beta   90.00
_cell.angle_gamma   90.00
#
_symmetry.space_group_name_H-M   'P 1'
#
loop_
_entity.id
_entity.type
_entity.pdbx_description
1 polymer ?
#
loop_
_entity_poly.entity_id
_entity_poly.type
_entity_poly.pdbx_seq_one_letter_code
_entity_poly.pdbx_strand_id
1 'polypeptide(L)'
;CRETAFIYAITSAAVTHSIARACSEGTIQSCSCDYTHHSRAPSTVRDWEWGGCSDNIGYGFKFSREFVDTGERGRNFREKMNLHNNEAGRA
;
A
#
# COMPACT_ATOMS: atom_id res chain seq x y z
N CYS A 1 -19.21 -14.10 -7.10
CA CYS A 1 -19.66 -12.98 -6.24
C CYS A 1 -18.86 -11.74 -6.63
N ARG A 2 -19.42 -10.86 -7.47
CA ARG A 2 -18.72 -9.70 -8.03
C ARG A 2 -18.56 -8.59 -6.98
N GLU A 3 -19.57 -8.45 -6.14
CA GLU A 3 -19.68 -7.50 -5.06
C GLU A 3 -18.66 -7.83 -3.97
N THR A 4 -18.52 -9.11 -3.61
CA THR A 4 -17.49 -9.56 -2.66
C THR A 4 -16.09 -9.25 -3.18
N ALA A 5 -15.82 -9.43 -4.47
CA ALA A 5 -14.52 -9.09 -5.04
C ALA A 5 -14.18 -7.60 -4.85
N PHE A 6 -15.15 -6.72 -5.07
CA PHE A 6 -14.99 -5.29 -4.81
C PHE A 6 -14.69 -5.00 -3.34
N ILE A 7 -15.39 -5.63 -2.39
CA ILE A 7 -15.16 -5.43 -0.96
C ILE A 7 -13.73 -5.82 -0.54
N TYR A 8 -13.21 -6.96 -1.04
CA TYR A 8 -11.84 -7.41 -0.75
C TYR A 8 -10.79 -6.43 -1.31
N ALA A 9 -11.01 -5.97 -2.55
CA ALA A 9 -10.14 -4.99 -3.18
C ALA A 9 -10.15 -3.65 -2.42
N ILE A 10 -11.32 -3.02 -2.21
CA ILE A 10 -11.39 -1.69 -1.59
C ILE A 10 -10.90 -1.70 -0.14
N THR A 11 -11.14 -2.78 0.60
CA THR A 11 -10.66 -2.91 1.98
C THR A 11 -9.14 -3.00 2.01
N SER A 12 -8.55 -3.82 1.12
CA SER A 12 -7.09 -3.97 1.03
C SER A 12 -6.40 -2.68 0.59
N ALA A 13 -7.03 -1.95 -0.36
CA ALA A 13 -6.61 -0.62 -0.79
C ALA A 13 -6.61 0.39 0.37
N ALA A 14 -7.71 0.43 1.13
CA ALA A 14 -7.89 1.35 2.25
C ALA A 14 -6.85 1.11 3.35
N VAL A 15 -6.52 -0.14 3.67
CA VAL A 15 -5.46 -0.48 4.63
C VAL A 15 -4.10 0.01 4.11
N THR A 16 -3.76 -0.29 2.84
CA THR A 16 -2.50 0.18 2.23
C THR A 16 -2.37 1.69 2.31
N HIS A 17 -3.41 2.42 1.90
CA HIS A 17 -3.44 3.89 1.90
C HIS A 17 -3.33 4.46 3.31
N SER A 18 -4.15 3.98 4.24
CA SER A 18 -4.20 4.51 5.61
C SER A 18 -2.88 4.31 6.34
N ILE A 19 -2.22 3.16 6.15
CA ILE A 19 -0.92 2.88 6.77
C ILE A 19 0.18 3.71 6.11
N ALA A 20 0.21 3.82 4.79
CA ALA A 20 1.19 4.65 4.08
C ALA A 20 1.13 6.12 4.52
N ARG A 21 -0.09 6.64 4.72
CA ARG A 21 -0.34 7.98 5.24
C ARG A 21 0.00 8.12 6.72
N ALA A 22 -0.32 7.13 7.54
CA ALA A 22 0.05 7.13 8.96
C ALA A 22 1.58 7.19 9.14
N CYS A 23 2.33 6.55 8.24
CA CYS A 23 3.79 6.62 8.20
C CYS A 23 4.31 8.04 7.86
N SER A 24 3.67 8.74 6.92
CA SER A 24 4.09 10.11 6.56
C SER A 24 3.68 11.14 7.62
N GLU A 25 2.57 10.92 8.30
CA GLU A 25 2.13 11.72 9.45
C GLU A 25 2.96 11.44 10.72
N GLY A 26 3.80 10.40 10.72
CA GLY A 26 4.63 10.02 11.87
C GLY A 26 3.85 9.44 13.05
N THR A 27 2.62 8.98 12.83
CA THR A 27 1.77 8.39 13.88
C THR A 27 2.19 6.95 14.22
N ILE A 28 2.87 6.27 13.27
CA ILE A 28 3.41 4.93 13.43
C ILE A 28 4.93 5.00 13.48
N GLN A 29 5.53 4.51 14.57
CA GLN A 29 6.99 4.57 14.78
C GLN A 29 7.78 3.50 13.99
N SER A 30 7.12 2.46 13.50
CA SER A 30 7.75 1.34 12.79
C SER A 30 8.01 1.60 11.30
N CYS A 31 7.66 2.79 10.81
CA CYS A 31 7.88 3.22 9.43
C CYS A 31 8.25 4.71 9.37
N SER A 32 8.70 5.14 8.20
CA SER A 32 9.04 6.53 7.88
C SER A 32 8.47 6.92 6.52
N CYS A 33 8.61 8.19 6.15
CA CYS A 33 8.37 8.66 4.78
C CYS A 33 9.17 7.86 3.76
N ASP A 34 8.68 7.85 2.52
CA ASP A 34 9.45 7.39 1.36
C ASP A 34 10.33 8.53 0.83
N TYR A 35 11.66 8.32 0.85
CA TYR A 35 12.66 9.27 0.37
C TYR A 35 13.33 8.84 -0.93
N THR A 36 12.86 7.78 -1.59
CA THR A 36 13.49 7.21 -2.80
C THR A 36 13.64 8.22 -3.95
N HIS A 37 12.78 9.24 -4.02
CA HIS A 37 12.83 10.27 -5.04
C HIS A 37 13.68 11.50 -4.68
N HIS A 38 14.04 11.70 -3.41
CA HIS A 38 14.84 12.84 -2.98
C HIS A 38 16.30 12.76 -3.44
N SER A 39 16.80 11.55 -3.69
CA SER A 39 18.19 11.30 -4.11
C SER A 39 18.38 11.35 -5.63
N ARG A 40 17.33 11.57 -6.41
CA ARG A 40 17.46 11.65 -7.88
C ARG A 40 18.14 12.97 -8.24
N ALA A 41 19.22 12.87 -9.00
CA ALA A 41 19.95 14.03 -9.50
C ALA A 41 18.96 15.03 -10.14
N PRO A 42 19.15 16.35 -9.92
CA PRO A 42 18.26 17.35 -10.48
C PRO A 42 18.10 17.09 -11.98
N SER A 43 16.87 17.05 -12.49
CA SER A 43 16.66 17.10 -13.93
C SER A 43 17.39 18.32 -14.47
N THR A 44 18.01 18.20 -15.64
CA THR A 44 18.75 19.28 -16.32
C THR A 44 17.88 20.49 -16.68
N VAL A 45 16.59 20.45 -16.32
CA VAL A 45 15.54 21.44 -16.51
C VAL A 45 15.06 21.83 -15.11
N ARG A 46 15.51 22.99 -14.62
CA ARG A 46 15.38 23.48 -13.24
C ARG A 46 14.04 24.20 -12.97
N ASP A 47 12.93 23.46 -12.92
CA ASP A 47 11.62 24.07 -12.59
C ASP A 47 10.97 23.51 -11.31
N TRP A 48 11.46 22.41 -10.75
CA TRP A 48 10.92 21.83 -9.51
C TRP A 48 11.92 20.85 -8.84
N GLU A 49 11.75 20.64 -7.52
CA GLU A 49 12.56 19.72 -6.72
C GLU A 49 11.66 18.78 -5.91
N TRP A 50 12.09 17.52 -5.73
CA TRP A 50 11.45 16.60 -4.79
C TRP A 50 11.74 17.03 -3.36
N GLY A 51 10.70 17.12 -2.53
CA GLY A 51 10.80 17.59 -1.15
C GLY A 51 9.66 17.10 -0.28
N GLY A 52 9.75 17.37 1.03
CA GLY A 52 8.75 16.97 2.01
C GLY A 52 8.84 15.51 2.44
N CYS A 53 7.69 14.91 2.76
CA CYS A 53 7.55 13.56 3.25
C CYS A 53 6.53 12.85 2.36
N SER A 54 6.98 11.92 1.52
CA SER A 54 6.09 11.14 0.66
C SER A 54 5.51 9.96 1.43
N ASP A 55 4.25 9.60 1.14
CA ASP A 55 3.58 8.44 1.70
C ASP A 55 4.36 7.15 1.37
N ASN A 56 4.60 6.32 2.39
CA ASN A 56 5.35 5.08 2.21
C ASN A 56 4.44 3.93 1.77
N ILE A 57 4.04 3.96 0.49
CA ILE A 57 3.16 2.96 -0.12
C ILE A 57 3.77 1.57 -0.05
N GLY A 58 5.09 1.43 -0.19
CA GLY A 58 5.78 0.14 -0.08
C GLY A 58 5.58 -0.52 1.28
N TYR A 59 5.67 0.27 2.36
CA TYR A 59 5.38 -0.20 3.71
C TYR A 59 3.88 -0.54 3.87
N GLY A 60 2.99 0.35 3.45
CA GLY A 60 1.54 0.14 3.50
C GLY A 60 1.10 -1.13 2.76
N PHE A 61 1.67 -1.38 1.58
CA PHE A 61 1.40 -2.57 0.78
C PHE A 61 1.83 -3.85 1.50
N LYS A 62 3.06 -3.87 2.04
CA LYS A 62 3.58 -5.02 2.79
C LYS A 62 2.72 -5.30 4.01
N PHE A 63 2.40 -4.27 4.79
CA PHE A 63 1.53 -4.38 5.96
C PHE A 63 0.14 -4.90 5.59
N SER A 64 -0.49 -4.33 4.55
CA SER A 64 -1.82 -4.75 4.08
C SER A 64 -1.82 -6.21 3.65
N ARG A 65 -0.79 -6.67 2.95
CA ARG A 65 -0.63 -8.09 2.59
C ARG A 65 -0.52 -8.97 3.83
N GLU A 66 0.37 -8.63 4.77
CA GLU A 66 0.56 -9.43 5.99
C GLU A 66 -0.68 -9.45 6.88
N PHE A 67 -1.41 -8.35 6.98
CA PHE A 67 -2.58 -8.21 7.84
C PHE A 67 -3.87 -8.77 7.21
N VAL A 68 -4.23 -8.34 6.00
CA VAL A 68 -5.51 -8.68 5.36
C VAL A 68 -5.52 -10.13 4.87
N ASP A 69 -4.39 -10.63 4.34
CA ASP A 69 -4.34 -11.99 3.79
C ASP A 69 -4.19 -13.06 4.89
N THR A 70 -3.94 -12.67 6.15
CA THR A 70 -3.82 -13.60 7.30
C THR A 70 -5.06 -14.48 7.49
N GLY A 71 -6.24 -14.02 7.08
CA GLY A 71 -7.49 -14.80 7.12
C GLY A 71 -7.61 -15.85 6.01
N GLU A 72 -6.90 -15.68 4.88
CA GLU A 72 -7.05 -16.48 3.67
C GLU A 72 -6.07 -17.67 3.63
N ARG A 73 -6.12 -18.53 4.66
CA ARG A 73 -5.22 -19.68 4.81
C ARG A 73 -5.66 -20.96 4.10
N GLY A 74 -6.86 -20.96 3.51
CA GLY A 74 -7.44 -22.10 2.82
C GLY A 74 -6.82 -22.36 1.44
N ARG A 75 -7.09 -23.54 0.89
CA ARG A 75 -6.62 -23.96 -0.45
C ARG A 75 -7.72 -23.99 -1.51
N ASN A 76 -8.94 -23.56 -1.19
CA ASN A 76 -10.04 -23.63 -2.13
C ASN A 76 -9.99 -22.45 -3.12
N PHE A 77 -10.83 -22.53 -4.15
CA PHE A 77 -10.87 -21.52 -5.21
C PHE A 77 -11.32 -20.15 -4.69
N ARG A 78 -12.16 -20.12 -3.64
CA ARG A 78 -12.64 -18.89 -3.03
C ARG A 78 -11.52 -18.13 -2.33
N GLU A 79 -10.67 -18.79 -1.54
CA GLU A 79 -9.55 -18.11 -0.87
C GLU A 79 -8.53 -17.59 -1.90
N LYS A 80 -8.26 -18.35 -2.96
CA LYS A 80 -7.41 -17.86 -4.06
C LYS A 80 -8.00 -16.63 -4.76
N MET A 81 -9.31 -16.61 -4.98
CA MET A 81 -10.00 -15.45 -5.54
C MET A 81 -9.94 -14.25 -4.58
N ASN A 82 -10.13 -14.47 -3.28
CA ASN A 82 -10.01 -13.43 -2.26
C ASN A 82 -8.59 -12.82 -2.24
N LEU A 83 -7.54 -13.64 -2.23
CA LEU A 83 -6.15 -13.20 -2.32
C LEU A 83 -5.90 -12.37 -3.59
N HIS A 84 -6.42 -12.82 -4.73
CA HIS A 84 -6.34 -12.07 -5.98
C HIS A 84 -7.05 -10.72 -5.90
N ASN A 85 -8.25 -10.66 -5.33
CA ASN A 85 -9.01 -9.43 -5.19
C ASN A 85 -8.33 -8.45 -4.22
N ASN A 86 -7.79 -8.96 -3.10
CA ASN A 86 -7.00 -8.17 -2.17
C ASN A 86 -5.80 -7.54 -2.88
N GLU A 87 -5.06 -8.35 -3.63
CA GLU A 87 -3.90 -7.90 -4.39
C GLU A 87 -4.28 -6.84 -5.44
N ALA A 88 -5.39 -7.04 -6.15
CA ALA A 88 -5.91 -6.07 -7.11
C ALA A 88 -6.26 -4.71 -6.49
N GLY A 89 -6.62 -4.68 -5.19
CA GLY A 89 -6.88 -3.45 -4.48
C GLY A 89 -5.65 -2.77 -3.89
N ARG A 90 -4.58 -3.51 -3.59
CA ARG A 90 -3.37 -2.93 -2.99
C ARG A 90 -2.50 -2.14 -3.99
N ALA A 91 -2.65 -2.43 -5.29
CA ALA A 91 -1.87 -1.87 -6.39
C ALA A 91 -2.31 -0.46 -6.80
#